data_AF-A0A061JKN7-F1
#
_entry.id   AF-A0A061JKN7-F1
#
_cell.length_a   1.000
_cell.length_b   1.000
_cell.length_c   1.000
_cell.angle_alpha   90.00
_cell.angle_beta   90.00
_cell.angle_gamma   90.00
#
_symmetry.space_group_name_H-M   'P 1'
#
loop_
_entity.id
_entity.type
_entity.pdbx_description
1 polymer ?
#
loop_
_entity_poly.entity_id
_entity_poly.type
_entity_poly.pdbx_seq_one_letter_code
_entity_poly.pdbx_strand_id
1 'polypeptide(L)'
;MHIEHHPLIKEFPEKREQLHKLRQDDPAFARKAEEYESLDKRICRVEDGVESLDDAALNVLKLERVNLKDDIARDLKRASGSCCGGCCG
;
A
#
# COMPACT_ATOMS: atom_id res chain seq x y z
N MET A 1 17.13 -5.25 -13.68
CA MET A 1 16.41 -3.98 -13.51
C MET A 1 15.16 -4.29 -12.71
N HIS A 2 15.20 -4.10 -11.40
CA HIS A 2 14.01 -4.22 -10.56
C HIS A 2 13.13 -3.04 -10.93
N ILE A 3 12.04 -3.31 -11.64
CA ILE A 3 11.02 -2.29 -11.86
C ILE A 3 10.36 -2.12 -10.50
N GLU A 4 10.98 -1.31 -9.67
CA GLU A 4 10.43 -0.78 -8.43
C GLU A 4 9.32 0.19 -8.84
N HIS A 5 8.25 -0.38 -9.39
CA HIS A 5 6.92 0.16 -9.22
C HIS A 5 6.70 0.12 -7.72
N HIS A 6 7.09 1.18 -7.04
CA HIS A 6 6.60 1.54 -5.72
C HIS A 6 5.38 2.43 -5.95
N PRO A 7 4.20 1.85 -6.23
CA PRO A 7 2.99 2.62 -6.46
C PRO A 7 2.71 3.55 -5.27
N LEU A 8 3.03 3.15 -4.03
CA LEU A 8 2.90 4.00 -2.85
C LEU A 8 3.80 5.26 -2.89
N ILE A 9 5.02 5.15 -3.41
CA ILE A 9 5.93 6.29 -3.56
C ILE A 9 5.48 7.21 -4.69
N LYS A 10 4.88 6.66 -5.75
CA LYS A 10 4.26 7.45 -6.82
C LYS A 10 3.01 8.18 -6.36
N GLU A 11 2.18 7.55 -5.55
CA GLU A 11 0.94 8.12 -5.00
C GLU A 11 1.23 9.16 -3.91
N PHE A 12 2.30 8.97 -3.11
CA PHE A 12 2.72 9.87 -2.05
C PHE A 12 4.18 10.31 -2.22
N PRO A 13 4.52 11.09 -3.28
CA PRO A 13 5.89 11.49 -3.56
C PRO A 13 6.49 12.32 -2.41
N GLU A 14 5.67 13.13 -1.74
CA GLU A 14 6.07 13.95 -0.59
C GLU A 14 6.35 13.12 0.68
N LYS A 15 5.82 11.90 0.78
CA LYS A 15 6.03 11.01 1.93
C LYS A 15 6.92 9.82 1.63
N ARG A 16 7.64 9.82 0.50
CA ARG A 16 8.57 8.75 0.10
C ARG A 16 9.60 8.39 1.19
N GLU A 17 10.16 9.39 1.86
CA GLU A 17 11.18 9.19 2.91
C GLU A 17 10.54 8.64 4.19
N GLN A 18 9.35 9.13 4.55
CA GLN A 18 8.57 8.60 5.67
C GLN A 18 8.14 7.15 5.41
N LEU A 19 7.69 6.83 4.19
CA LEU A 19 7.34 5.48 3.76
C LEU A 19 8.53 4.52 3.94
N HIS A 20 9.70 4.90 3.43
CA HIS A 20 10.89 4.05 3.54
C HIS A 20 11.32 3.87 4.99
N LYS A 21 11.28 4.94 5.79
CA LYS A 21 11.60 4.89 7.21
C LYS A 21 10.61 4.02 7.99
N LEU A 22 9.31 4.21 7.80
CA LEU A 22 8.26 3.40 8.43
C LEU A 22 8.34 1.94 8.02
N ARG A 23 8.66 1.63 6.77
CA ARG A 23 8.85 0.25 6.32
C ARG A 23 10.01 -0.44 7.04
N GLN A 24 11.02 0.30 7.47
CA GLN A 24 12.15 -0.24 8.23
C GLN A 24 11.91 -0.25 9.73
N ASP A 25 11.20 0.75 10.25
CA ASP A 25 10.96 0.96 11.67
C ASP A 25 9.72 0.19 12.17
N ASP A 26 8.71 0.00 11.32
CA ASP A 26 7.44 -0.65 11.62
C ASP A 26 7.21 -1.90 10.72
N PRO A 27 7.31 -3.12 11.29
CA PRO A 27 7.14 -4.35 10.53
C PRO A 27 5.69 -4.59 10.09
N ALA A 28 4.70 -4.00 10.77
CA ALA A 28 3.30 -4.11 10.33
C ALA A 28 3.08 -3.27 9.07
N PHE A 29 3.68 -2.09 8.99
CA PHE A 29 3.70 -1.26 7.80
C PHE A 29 4.40 -1.98 6.62
N ALA A 30 5.54 -2.64 6.89
CA ALA A 30 6.27 -3.38 5.88
C ALA A 30 5.42 -4.45 5.20
N ARG A 31 4.69 -5.26 5.99
CA ARG A 31 3.80 -6.29 5.47
C ARG A 31 2.68 -5.70 4.59
N LYS A 32 2.05 -4.60 5.01
CA LYS A 32 1.00 -3.92 4.23
C LYS A 32 1.53 -3.40 2.90
N ALA A 33 2.72 -2.79 2.91
CA ALA A 33 3.35 -2.27 1.70
C ALA A 33 3.69 -3.39 0.70
N GLU A 34 4.19 -4.54 1.19
CA GLU A 34 4.45 -5.72 0.36
C GLU A 34 3.17 -6.33 -0.23
N GLU A 35 2.10 -6.38 0.56
CA GLU A 35 0.80 -6.88 0.12
C GLU A 35 0.18 -5.99 -0.96
N TYR A 36 0.29 -4.66 -0.78
CA TYR A 36 -0.12 -3.68 -1.77
C TYR A 36 0.67 -3.80 -3.07
N GLU A 37 2.00 -3.94 -3.01
CA GLU A 37 2.83 -4.19 -4.18
C GLU A 37 2.45 -5.49 -4.90
N SER A 38 2.13 -6.54 -4.14
CA SER A 38 1.75 -7.84 -4.71
C SER A 38 0.41 -7.77 -5.44
N LEU A 39 -0.57 -7.07 -4.86
CA LEU A 39 -1.86 -6.80 -5.49
C LEU A 39 -1.71 -5.97 -6.76
N ASP A 40 -0.92 -4.89 -6.72
CA ASP A 40 -0.69 -4.02 -7.88
C ASP A 40 0.00 -4.79 -9.02
N LYS A 41 1.04 -5.57 -8.71
CA LYS A 41 1.70 -6.46 -9.69
C LYS A 41 0.72 -7.44 -10.31
N ARG A 42 -0.19 -8.00 -9.51
CA ARG A 42 -1.22 -8.92 -10.00
C ARG A 42 -2.22 -8.21 -10.91
N ILE A 43 -2.73 -7.04 -10.51
CA ILE A 43 -3.62 -6.21 -11.36
C ILE A 43 -2.92 -5.88 -12.67
N CYS A 44 -1.64 -5.47 -12.62
CA CYS A 44 -0.88 -5.12 -13.81
C CYS A 44 -0.72 -6.33 -14.76
N ARG A 45 -0.49 -7.54 -14.24
CA ARG A 45 -0.47 -8.78 -15.06
C ARG A 45 -1.84 -9.10 -15.69
N VAL A 46 -2.91 -8.81 -14.97
CA VAL A 46 -4.28 -8.99 -15.49
C VAL A 46 -4.57 -8.01 -16.60
N GLU A 47 -4.20 -6.74 -16.41
CA GLU A 47 -4.38 -5.68 -17.40
C GLU A 47 -3.48 -5.87 -18.63
N ASP A 48 -2.27 -6.41 -18.46
CA ASP A 48 -1.36 -6.79 -19.55
C ASP A 48 -1.87 -8.02 -20.34
N GLY A 49 -2.95 -8.66 -19.87
CA GLY A 49 -3.53 -9.85 -20.51
C GLY A 49 -2.74 -11.13 -20.27
N VAL A 50 -1.80 -11.13 -19.33
CA VAL A 50 -1.05 -12.31 -18.90
C VAL A 50 -1.93 -13.24 -18.06
N GLU A 51 -2.82 -12.66 -17.24
CA GLU A 51 -3.75 -13.39 -16.38
C GLU A 51 -5.19 -12.97 -16.69
N SER A 52 -6.03 -13.90 -17.15
CA SER A 52 -7.47 -13.65 -17.33
C SER A 52 -8.17 -13.82 -15.98
N LEU A 53 -8.23 -12.77 -15.18
CA LEU A 53 -8.98 -12.77 -13.91
C LEU A 53 -10.44 -12.37 -14.16
N ASP A 54 -11.37 -13.07 -13.52
CA ASP A 54 -12.79 -12.73 -13.54
C ASP A 54 -13.02 -11.30 -13.00
N ASP A 55 -14.00 -10.59 -13.56
CA ASP A 55 -14.40 -9.25 -13.10
C ASP A 55 -14.68 -9.20 -11.59
N ALA A 56 -15.23 -10.28 -11.03
CA ALA A 56 -15.45 -10.41 -9.59
C ALA A 56 -14.14 -10.40 -8.79
N ALA A 57 -13.15 -11.16 -9.25
CA ALA A 57 -11.85 -11.23 -8.59
C ALA A 57 -11.06 -9.94 -8.77
N LEU A 58 -11.11 -9.30 -9.94
CA LEU A 58 -10.54 -7.97 -10.15
C LEU A 58 -11.17 -6.93 -9.21
N ASN A 59 -12.48 -7.00 -8.99
CA ASN A 59 -13.17 -6.13 -8.02
C ASN A 59 -12.66 -6.33 -6.60
N VAL A 60 -12.45 -7.59 -6.17
CA VAL A 60 -11.87 -7.89 -4.85
C VAL A 60 -10.47 -7.28 -4.73
N LEU A 61 -9.60 -7.46 -5.74
CA LEU A 61 -8.26 -6.88 -5.75
C LEU A 61 -8.29 -5.35 -5.67
N LYS A 62 -9.23 -4.70 -6.37
CA LYS A 62 -9.43 -3.24 -6.30
C LYS A 62 -9.87 -2.81 -4.90
N LEU A 63 -10.76 -3.56 -4.26
CA LEU A 63 -11.23 -3.27 -2.90
C LEU A 63 -10.09 -3.40 -1.89
N GLU A 64 -9.30 -4.48 -1.97
CA GLU A 64 -8.12 -4.70 -1.12
C GLU A 64 -7.08 -3.58 -1.31
N ARG A 65 -6.82 -3.20 -2.57
CA ARG A 65 -5.93 -2.07 -2.90
C ARG A 65 -6.38 -0.77 -2.22
N VAL A 66 -7.69 -0.49 -2.21
CA VAL A 66 -8.23 0.71 -1.55
C VAL A 66 -8.08 0.62 -0.03
N ASN A 67 -8.38 -0.54 0.56
CA ASN A 67 -8.24 -0.75 2.01
C ASN A 67 -6.78 -0.58 2.47
N LEU A 68 -5.83 -1.22 1.79
CA LEU A 68 -4.41 -1.09 2.09
C LEU A 68 -3.92 0.35 1.90
N LYS A 69 -4.43 1.07 0.89
CA LYS A 69 -4.11 2.49 0.70
C LYS A 69 -4.59 3.33 1.88
N ASP A 70 -5.82 3.12 2.35
CA ASP A 70 -6.36 3.85 3.50
C ASP A 70 -5.54 3.56 4.77
N ASP A 71 -5.17 2.29 4.97
CA ASP A 71 -4.40 1.86 6.13
C ASP A 71 -2.98 2.45 6.13
N ILE A 72 -2.32 2.47 4.96
CA ILE A 72 -1.02 3.12 4.77
C ILE A 72 -1.11 4.63 4.99
N ALA A 73 -2.16 5.28 4.49
CA ALA A 73 -2.39 6.70 4.72
C ALA A 73 -2.60 7.00 6.21
N ARG A 74 -3.30 6.14 6.95
CA ARG A 74 -3.46 6.24 8.41
C ARG A 74 -2.14 6.10 9.14
N ASP A 75 -1.32 5.11 8.81
CA ASP A 75 -0.01 4.92 9.41
C ASP A 75 0.92 6.12 9.12
N LEU A 76 0.93 6.62 7.88
CA LEU A 76 1.69 7.83 7.51
C LEU A 76 1.22 9.06 8.28
N LYS A 77 -0.09 9.22 8.46
CA LYS A 77 -0.66 10.31 9.24
C LYS A 77 -0.29 10.18 10.72
N ARG A 78 -0.30 8.96 11.28
CA ARG A 78 0.12 8.66 12.66
C ARG A 78 1.61 8.94 12.88
N ALA A 79 2.44 8.64 11.87
CA ALA A 79 3.88 8.90 11.93
C ALA A 79 4.24 10.39 11.76
N SER A 80 3.49 11.11 10.93
CA SER A 80 3.71 12.55 10.66
C SER A 80 3.10 13.46 11.72
N GLY A 81 1.99 13.03 12.33
CA GLY A 81 1.35 13.69 13.44
C GLY A 81 1.73 12.98 14.73
N SER A 82 2.88 13.35 15.28
CA SER A 82 3.17 13.07 16.69
C SER A 82 1.97 13.50 17.55
N CYS A 83 1.42 12.55 18.31
CA CYS A 83 0.37 12.73 19.32
C CYS A 83 -1.09 12.80 18.81
N CYS A 84 -1.80 11.68 18.95
CA CYS A 84 -3.02 11.67 19.77
C CYS A 84 -3.04 10.37 20.60
N GLY A 85 -2.68 10.48 21.89
CA GLY A 85 -3.19 9.55 22.87
C GLY A 85 -4.70 9.77 22.96
N GLY A 86 -5.49 8.70 22.88
CA GLY A 86 -6.94 8.84 22.90
C GLY A 86 -7.75 7.67 22.34
N CYS A 87 -7.48 6.46 22.82
CA CYS A 87 -8.54 5.46 23.05
C CYS A 87 -8.15 4.71 24.34
N CYS A 88 -8.20 5.40 25.48
CA CYS A 88 -9.19 5.04 26.50
C CYS A 88 -10.60 4.83 25.91
N GLY A 89 -11.09 3.61 26.08
CA GLY A 89 -12.46 3.17 25.90
C GLY A 89 -12.59 1.82 26.59
#